data_AF-A0A1I7S0U2-F1
#
_entry.id   AF-A0A1I7S0U2-F1
#
_cell.length_a   1.000
_cell.length_b   1.000
_cell.length_c   1.000
_cell.angle_alpha   90.00
_cell.angle_beta   90.00
_cell.angle_gamma   90.00
#
_symmetry.space_group_name_H-M   'P 1'
#
loop_
_entity.id
_entity.type
_entity.pdbx_description
1 polymer ?
#
loop_
_entity_poly.entity_id
_entity_poly.type
_entity_poly.pdbx_seq_one_letter_code
_entity_poly.pdbx_strand_id
1 'polypeptide(L)'
;MVNFELVINPGKEYFDELIAMVALDSQNNVVGYARLSGLLNNKAGSIGPFYSDSNKIAEVLLARLLDDSSIYEAWETLNPRIISSNGRALELFRKASNDKIKLECSMHSQFTKELLPVPEEKVYGFFECGLSYI
;
A
#
# COMPACT_ATOMS: atom_id res chain seq x y z
N MET A 1 9.03 2.04 21.15
CA MET A 1 9.78 1.22 20.17
C MET A 1 8.73 0.63 19.24
N VAL A 2 8.94 0.65 17.92
CA VAL A 2 7.99 0.07 16.95
C VAL A 2 8.63 -1.19 16.39
N ASN A 3 7.90 -2.30 16.46
CA ASN A 3 8.30 -3.58 15.90
C ASN A 3 7.63 -3.76 14.53
N PHE A 4 8.33 -4.40 13.59
CA PHE A 4 7.80 -4.67 12.25
C PHE A 4 7.82 -6.17 12.02
N GLU A 5 6.68 -6.72 11.65
CA GLU A 5 6.49 -8.16 11.49
C GLU A 5 5.97 -8.47 10.09
N LEU A 6 6.56 -9.50 9.47
CA LEU A 6 6.08 -10.09 8.24
C LEU A 6 4.92 -11.03 8.58
N VAL A 7 3.74 -10.73 8.04
CA VAL A 7 2.50 -11.44 8.39
C VAL A 7 2.13 -12.46 7.32
N ILE A 8 2.46 -12.20 6.05
CA ILE A 8 2.23 -13.14 4.94
C ILE A 8 3.43 -13.10 3.99
N ASN A 9 3.97 -14.28 3.67
CA ASN A 9 4.92 -14.52 2.59
C ASN A 9 4.71 -15.94 2.04
N PRO A 10 3.98 -16.12 0.93
CA PRO A 10 3.59 -17.43 0.43
C PRO A 10 4.75 -18.23 -0.20
N GLY A 11 5.96 -17.66 -0.27
CA GLY A 11 7.07 -18.27 -1.00
C GLY A 11 6.85 -18.26 -2.52
N LYS A 12 7.87 -18.68 -3.28
CA LYS A 12 7.95 -18.57 -4.75
C LYS A 12 7.00 -19.49 -5.54
N GLU A 13 6.17 -20.28 -4.87
CA GLU A 13 5.39 -21.36 -5.52
C GLU A 13 3.94 -20.99 -5.86
N TYR A 14 3.45 -19.83 -5.39
CA TYR A 14 2.08 -19.39 -5.68
C TYR A 14 2.07 -18.23 -6.67
N PHE A 15 1.23 -18.36 -7.69
CA PHE A 15 0.94 -17.34 -8.72
C PHE A 15 0.32 -16.04 -8.17
N ASP A 16 0.16 -15.93 -6.84
CA ASP A 16 -0.26 -14.74 -6.09
C ASP A 16 0.85 -14.36 -5.10
N GLU A 17 1.88 -13.66 -5.59
CA GLU A 17 2.97 -13.12 -4.77
C GLU A 17 2.43 -12.00 -3.86
N LEU A 18 2.00 -12.38 -2.66
CA LEU A 18 1.44 -11.48 -1.66
C LEU A 18 2.39 -11.35 -0.48
N ILE A 19 2.86 -10.14 -0.22
CA ILE A 19 3.65 -9.81 0.96
C ILE A 19 2.86 -8.82 1.81
N ALA A 20 2.68 -9.12 3.09
CA ALA A 20 2.03 -8.22 4.02
C ALA A 20 2.90 -8.01 5.26
N MET A 21 2.96 -6.77 5.72
CA MET A 21 3.66 -6.39 6.95
C MET A 21 2.78 -5.54 7.85
N VAL A 22 3.04 -5.68 9.14
CA VAL A 22 2.39 -4.90 10.19
C VAL A 22 3.45 -4.20 11.04
N ALA A 23 3.13 -3.01 11.53
CA ALA A 23 3.91 -2.28 12.50
C ALA A 23 3.15 -2.28 13.83
N LEU A 24 3.82 -2.69 14.90
CA LEU A 24 3.27 -2.80 16.25
C LEU A 24 3.96 -1.79 17.18
N ASP A 25 3.17 -1.11 18.03
CA ASP A 25 3.71 -0.30 19.12
C ASP A 25 4.18 -1.16 20.31
N SER A 26 4.64 -0.51 21.39
CA SER A 26 5.08 -1.19 22.61
C SER A 26 3.99 -1.95 23.38
N GLN A 27 2.73 -1.75 23.00
CA GLN A 27 1.55 -2.36 23.59
C GLN A 27 0.95 -3.42 22.64
N ASN A 28 1.64 -3.74 21.54
CA ASN A 28 1.18 -4.63 20.47
C ASN A 28 -0.07 -4.13 19.71
N ASN A 29 -0.33 -2.82 19.71
CA ASN A 29 -1.35 -2.25 18.85
C ASN A 29 -0.81 -2.09 17.43
N VAL A 30 -1.67 -2.32 16.43
CA VAL A 30 -1.36 -2.08 15.03
C VAL A 30 -1.32 -0.57 14.76
N VAL A 31 -0.13 -0.05 14.48
CA VAL A 31 0.12 1.36 14.14
C VAL A 31 0.47 1.56 12.66
N GLY A 32 0.51 0.46 11.91
CA GLY A 32 0.66 0.47 10.46
C GLY A 32 0.48 -0.91 9.87
N TYR A 33 0.02 -0.95 8.62
CA TYR A 33 -0.15 -2.16 7.85
C TYR A 33 0.07 -1.83 6.39
N ALA A 34 0.80 -2.67 5.67
CA ALA A 34 0.95 -2.52 4.24
C ALA A 34 0.98 -3.90 3.57
N ARG A 35 0.30 -3.99 2.43
CA ARG A 35 0.30 -5.20 1.61
C ARG A 35 0.71 -4.88 0.19
N LEU A 36 1.58 -5.71 -0.35
CA LEU A 36 2.05 -5.71 -1.71
C LEU A 36 1.56 -7.01 -2.39
N SER A 37 1.01 -6.89 -3.59
CA SER A 37 0.51 -8.04 -4.37
C SER A 37 0.86 -7.90 -5.84
N GLY A 38 1.28 -8.98 -6.48
CA GLY A 38 1.45 -9.01 -7.94
C GLY A 38 0.13 -8.89 -8.70
N LEU A 39 0.16 -8.19 -9.83
CA LEU A 39 -0.92 -8.19 -10.82
C LEU A 39 -0.55 -9.21 -11.90
N LEU A 40 -1.39 -10.24 -12.06
CA LEU A 40 -1.21 -11.30 -13.06
C LEU A 40 -0.89 -10.71 -14.44
N ASN A 41 0.18 -11.23 -15.06
CA ASN A 41 0.62 -11.00 -16.44
C ASN A 41 1.24 -9.64 -16.81
N ASN A 42 1.37 -8.67 -15.90
CA ASN A 42 1.77 -7.30 -16.26
C ASN A 42 3.10 -6.79 -15.69
N LYS A 43 3.90 -7.65 -15.02
CA LYS A 43 5.10 -7.21 -14.28
C LYS A 43 4.82 -5.96 -13.44
N ALA A 44 3.65 -5.94 -12.80
CA ALA A 44 3.15 -4.78 -12.09
C ALA A 44 2.72 -5.21 -10.69
N GLY A 45 3.14 -4.45 -9.68
CA GLY A 45 2.67 -4.61 -8.32
C GLY A 45 1.52 -3.67 -8.01
N SER A 46 0.64 -4.09 -7.11
CA SER A 46 -0.32 -3.23 -6.42
C SER A 46 0.01 -3.19 -4.93
N ILE A 47 -0.11 -2.01 -4.32
CA ILE A 47 0.06 -1.81 -2.89
C ILE A 47 -1.24 -1.31 -2.29
N GLY A 48 -1.78 -2.07 -1.34
CA GLY A 48 -3.08 -1.82 -0.76
C GLY A 48 -3.67 -3.07 -0.10
N PRO A 49 -4.36 -2.96 1.06
CA PRO A 49 -4.47 -1.73 1.84
C PRO A 49 -3.13 -1.35 2.48
N PHE A 50 -2.88 -0.04 2.57
CA PHE A 50 -1.71 0.56 3.20
C PHE A 50 -2.16 1.69 4.11
N TYR A 51 -2.01 1.47 5.40
CA TYR A 51 -2.37 2.37 6.49
C TYR A 51 -1.18 2.63 7.40
N SER A 52 -1.08 3.84 7.94
CA SER A 52 -0.12 4.14 9.00
C SER A 52 -0.52 5.35 9.86
N ASP A 53 -0.26 5.26 11.17
CA ASP A 53 -0.42 6.38 12.10
C ASP A 53 0.63 7.48 11.93
N SER A 54 1.74 7.22 11.23
CA SER A 54 2.77 8.24 10.98
C SER A 54 3.56 8.03 9.69
N ASN A 55 4.04 9.12 9.10
CA ASN A 55 4.84 9.07 7.87
C ASN A 55 6.10 8.21 8.04
N LYS A 56 6.74 8.27 9.21
CA LYS A 56 7.96 7.49 9.49
C LYS A 56 7.68 5.99 9.49
N ILE A 57 6.53 5.56 10.03
CA ILE A 57 6.13 4.15 10.00
C ILE A 57 5.81 3.73 8.56
N ALA A 58 5.10 4.57 7.80
CA ALA A 58 4.81 4.33 6.39
C ALA A 58 6.08 4.18 5.54
N GLU A 59 7.08 5.05 5.74
CA GLU A 59 8.39 4.96 5.06
C GLU A 59 9.08 3.62 5.33
N VAL A 60 9.11 3.17 6.59
CA VAL A 60 9.75 1.90 6.96
C VAL A 60 8.98 0.70 6.40
N LEU A 61 7.64 0.71 6.49
CA LEU A 61 6.81 -0.35 5.90
C LEU A 61 7.03 -0.48 4.39
N LEU A 62 7.04 0.65 3.67
CA LEU A 62 7.26 0.63 2.23
C LEU A 62 8.67 0.14 1.88
N ALA A 63 9.70 0.66 2.56
CA ALA A 63 11.08 0.23 2.32
C ALA A 63 11.26 -1.27 2.54
N ARG A 64 10.72 -1.79 3.65
CA ARG A 64 10.77 -3.21 3.99
C ARG A 64 9.99 -4.08 2.98
N LEU A 65 8.85 -3.61 2.47
CA LEU A 65 8.04 -4.34 1.49
C LEU A 65 8.81 -4.48 0.17
N LEU A 66 9.52 -3.43 -0.22
CA LEU A 66 10.29 -3.41 -1.47
C LEU A 66 11.61 -4.20 -1.34
N ASP A 67 12.26 -4.14 -0.18
CA ASP A 67 13.54 -4.80 0.11
C ASP A 67 13.40 -6.34 0.23
N ASP A 68 12.34 -6.81 0.89
CA ASP A 68 12.08 -8.25 1.08
C ASP A 68 11.52 -8.92 -0.18
N SER A 69 11.01 -8.10 -1.11
CA SER A 69 10.47 -8.58 -2.37
C SER A 69 11.60 -8.70 -3.40
N SER A 70 12.20 -9.89 -3.53
CA SER A 70 12.93 -10.28 -4.77
C SER A 70 12.05 -10.15 -6.03
N ILE A 71 10.77 -9.89 -5.81
CA ILE A 71 9.68 -9.66 -6.74
C ILE A 71 9.73 -8.23 -7.33
N TYR A 72 10.29 -7.23 -6.64
CA TYR A 72 10.43 -5.88 -7.21
C TYR A 72 11.36 -5.87 -8.43
N GLU A 73 12.37 -6.73 -8.47
CA GLU A 73 13.18 -6.91 -9.69
C GLU A 73 12.36 -7.50 -10.86
N ALA A 74 11.30 -8.26 -10.57
CA ALA A 74 10.40 -8.81 -11.57
C ALA A 74 9.32 -7.82 -12.02
N TRP A 75 9.07 -6.75 -11.25
CA TRP A 75 8.06 -5.75 -11.54
C TRP A 75 8.67 -4.48 -12.14
N GLU A 76 8.20 -4.11 -13.32
CA GLU A 76 8.61 -2.89 -14.01
C GLU A 76 7.86 -1.67 -13.48
N THR A 77 6.68 -1.87 -12.87
CA THR A 77 5.83 -0.78 -12.37
C THR A 77 5.17 -1.15 -11.04
N LEU A 78 4.96 -0.14 -10.19
CA LEU A 78 4.08 -0.24 -9.02
C LEU A 78 2.92 0.75 -9.24
N ASN A 79 1.69 0.27 -9.02
CA ASN A 79 0.45 1.02 -9.27
C ASN A 79 -0.31 1.23 -7.95
N PRO A 80 0.18 2.10 -7.04
CA PRO A 80 -0.56 2.43 -5.84
C PRO A 80 -1.85 3.16 -6.21
N ARG A 81 -2.93 2.80 -5.52
CA ARG A 81 -4.20 3.54 -5.55
C ARG A 81 -4.21 4.46 -4.34
N ILE A 82 -4.06 5.76 -4.57
CA ILE A 82 -3.96 6.76 -3.49
C ILE A 82 -5.19 7.67 -3.45
N ILE A 83 -5.56 8.10 -2.24
CA ILE A 83 -6.55 9.17 -2.07
C ILE A 83 -5.86 10.49 -2.43
N SER A 84 -6.46 11.27 -3.32
CA SER A 84 -5.86 12.50 -3.85
C SER A 84 -5.62 13.59 -2.80
N SER A 85 -6.41 13.59 -1.71
CA SER A 85 -6.26 14.48 -0.56
C SER A 85 -5.04 14.15 0.32
N ASN A 86 -4.52 12.92 0.26
CA ASN A 86 -3.37 12.52 1.07
C ASN A 86 -2.05 12.85 0.38
N GLY A 87 -1.61 14.11 0.53
CA GLY A 87 -0.32 14.59 0.00
C GLY A 87 0.90 13.82 0.53
N ARG A 88 0.80 13.21 1.73
CA ARG A 88 1.88 12.42 2.33
C ARG A 88 2.08 11.10 1.59
N ALA A 89 0.99 10.46 1.18
CA ALA A 89 1.03 9.26 0.36
C ALA A 89 1.68 9.55 -1.01
N LEU A 90 1.29 10.67 -1.63
CA LEU A 90 1.85 11.12 -2.89
C LEU A 90 3.37 11.34 -2.80
N GLU A 91 3.83 12.05 -1.76
CA GLU A 91 5.25 12.30 -1.52
C GLU A 91 6.03 11.00 -1.26
N LEU A 92 5.47 10.11 -0.44
CA LEU A 92 6.08 8.82 -0.11
C LEU A 92 6.36 8.00 -1.37
N PHE A 93 5.37 7.83 -2.24
CA PHE A 93 5.53 7.04 -3.46
C PHE A 93 6.43 7.69 -4.50
N ARG A 94 6.43 9.03 -4.62
CA ARG A 94 7.39 9.74 -5.48
C ARG A 94 8.82 9.48 -5.02
N LYS A 95 9.09 9.64 -3.71
CA LYS A 95 10.40 9.41 -3.12
C LYS A 95 10.87 7.95 -3.27
N ALA A 96 9.98 6.98 -3.05
CA ALA A 96 10.33 5.56 -3.09
C ALA A 96 10.59 5.03 -4.51
N SER A 97 10.01 5.65 -5.54
CA SER A 97 10.05 5.13 -6.90
C SER A 97 11.12 5.70 -7.81
N ASN A 98 11.82 6.76 -7.38
CA ASN A 98 12.68 7.54 -8.25
C ASN A 98 11.96 7.86 -9.59
N ASP A 99 10.68 8.26 -9.48
CA ASP A 99 9.72 8.57 -10.56
C ASP A 99 9.25 7.40 -11.45
N LYS A 100 9.49 6.14 -11.07
CA LYS A 100 9.02 4.96 -11.83
C LYS A 100 7.61 4.47 -11.48
N ILE A 101 6.93 5.11 -10.53
CA ILE A 101 5.56 4.73 -10.14
C ILE A 101 4.55 5.45 -11.03
N LYS A 102 3.63 4.68 -11.62
CA LYS A 102 2.42 5.23 -12.21
C LYS A 102 1.38 5.40 -11.12
N LEU A 103 1.14 6.64 -10.74
CA LEU A 103 0.12 6.99 -9.76
C LEU A 103 -1.25 6.98 -10.45
N GLU A 104 -2.19 6.21 -9.92
CA GLU A 104 -3.60 6.31 -10.30
C GLU A 104 -4.37 6.83 -9.09
N CYS A 105 -4.89 8.05 -9.23
CA CYS A 105 -5.68 8.70 -8.18
C CYS A 105 -7.07 8.08 -8.10
N SER A 106 -7.55 7.88 -6.88
CA SER A 106 -8.91 7.38 -6.61
C SER A 106 -10.00 8.31 -7.13
N MET A 107 -11.15 7.73 -7.47
CA MET A 107 -12.43 8.42 -7.50
C MET A 107 -13.20 8.09 -6.23
N HIS A 108 -13.71 9.10 -5.51
CA HIS A 108 -14.62 8.86 -4.39
C HIS A 108 -15.91 8.20 -4.91
N SER A 109 -16.35 7.10 -4.29
CA SER A 109 -17.63 6.48 -4.61
C SER A 109 -18.78 7.43 -4.24
N GLN A 110 -19.59 7.82 -5.22
CA GLN A 110 -20.64 8.84 -5.07
C GLN A 110 -22.01 8.26 -4.60
N PHE A 111 -22.03 7.09 -3.96
CA PHE A 111 -23.30 6.43 -3.58
C PHE A 111 -23.94 6.98 -2.30
N THR A 112 -23.30 7.96 -1.66
CA THR A 112 -23.78 8.57 -0.41
C THR A 112 -24.05 10.06 -0.66
N LYS A 113 -25.09 10.61 -0.02
CA LYS A 113 -25.41 12.04 -0.11
C LYS A 113 -24.34 12.91 0.58
N GLU A 114 -23.63 12.34 1.52
CA GLU A 114 -22.59 12.98 2.33
C GLU A 114 -21.37 12.06 2.40
N LEU A 115 -20.17 12.66 2.38
CA LEU A 115 -18.93 11.92 2.51
C LEU A 115 -18.81 11.32 3.92
N LEU A 116 -18.55 10.02 4.01
CA LEU A 116 -18.26 9.39 5.30
C LEU A 116 -16.93 9.91 5.85
N PRO A 117 -16.86 10.32 7.13
CA PRO A 117 -15.61 10.76 7.72
C PRO A 117 -14.64 9.58 7.81
N VAL A 118 -13.52 9.68 7.10
CA VAL A 118 -12.42 8.71 7.12
C VAL A 118 -11.14 9.47 7.46
N PRO A 119 -10.24 8.91 8.28
CA PRO A 119 -8.92 9.50 8.52
C PRO A 119 -8.02 9.30 7.29
N GLU A 120 -8.35 10.00 6.19
CA GLU A 120 -7.69 9.88 4.89
C GLU A 120 -6.18 10.13 4.98
N GLU A 121 -5.73 10.97 5.92
CA GLU A 121 -4.32 11.27 6.17
C GLU A 121 -3.50 10.05 6.62
N LYS A 122 -4.17 9.01 7.11
CA LYS A 122 -3.55 7.74 7.52
C LYS A 122 -3.61 6.66 6.44
N VAL A 123 -4.35 6.88 5.36
CA VAL A 123 -4.54 5.92 4.27
C VAL A 123 -3.57 6.25 3.14
N TYR A 124 -2.51 5.45 3.02
CA TYR A 124 -1.49 5.60 2.00
C TYR A 124 -1.84 4.87 0.70
N GLY A 125 -2.63 3.80 0.79
CA GLY A 125 -3.13 3.09 -0.39
C GLY A 125 -4.29 2.18 -0.06
N PHE A 126 -5.13 1.89 -1.04
CA PHE A 126 -6.28 0.98 -0.89
C PHE A 126 -6.26 -0.10 -1.98
N PHE A 127 -7.00 -1.18 -1.74
CA PHE A 127 -7.10 -2.30 -2.70
C PHE A 127 -8.24 -2.06 -3.71
N GLU A 128 -8.03 -2.54 -4.94
CA GLU A 128 -8.81 -2.37 -6.19
C GLU A 128 -10.26 -1.83 -6.12
N CYS A 129 -10.56 -0.94 -7.07
CA CYS A 129 -11.78 -0.17 -7.32
C CYS A 129 -12.98 -0.94 -7.93
N GLY A 130 -13.11 -2.23 -7.68
CA GLY A 130 -14.17 -3.08 -8.26
C GLY A 130 -15.59 -2.93 -7.66
N LEU A 131 -15.90 -1.82 -6.97
CA LEU A 131 -17.21 -1.62 -6.32
C LEU A 131 -18.13 -0.59 -6.99
N SER A 132 -17.73 0.01 -8.11
CA SER A 132 -18.65 0.79 -8.93
C SER A 132 -19.27 -0.11 -10.01
N TYR A 133 -20.29 -0.89 -9.63
CA TYR A 133 -21.32 -1.29 -10.60
C TYR A 133 -22.34 -0.14 -10.64
N ILE A 134 -22.66 0.30 -11.87
CA ILE A 134 -23.79 1.20 -12.17
C ILE A 134 -25.08 0.47 -11.88
#